data_AF-R8BMM7-F1
#
_entry.id   AF-R8BMM7-F1
#
_cell.length_a   1.000
_cell.length_b   1.000
_cell.length_c   1.000
_cell.angle_alpha   90.00
_cell.angle_beta   90.00
_cell.angle_gamma   90.00
#
_symmetry.space_group_name_H-M   'P 1'
#
loop_
_entity.id
_entity.type
_entity.pdbx_description
1 polymer ?
#
loop_
_entity_poly.entity_id
_entity_poly.type
_entity_poly.pdbx_seq_one_letter_code
_entity_poly.pdbx_strand_id
1 'polypeptide(L)'
;MVWQLFGQNPQYDLPSTEAEWIWYQTVVALYPYTGWPLKQFYENLEKLLNKAIVRVVTKGEDLNAAKSSRADEIIKYCKLRNIQLEHSRTIITIFMRMLTTEDIDTTAIAGRLLDQLPRKLESQTQSYARMIQYLEHLAEGGQRRAKDDLIAASVYTKRSAAFGELKAKVLEACVSNDWSKMKEHCQALIDAHAETASLWHVNPKLFNVQNIKLYKELLNADFGDNVDQATKTKNLELTRQVLGDAEIKRSPWQVGKEGQFSDRIEPLNEAFLQHILTGEKSEPSAAIEASEQSVTRAIIIVERTTADDFLQFESSLQPSFITTMQKNLSAEDVCKILKIPVTAMRGFIKLLNPEFVWEDLGENFKTVILGLLRERSNRLESHPVRKLLGVGREETRLRIEGN
;
A
#
# COMPACT_ATOMS: atom_id res chain seq x y z
N MET A 1 -5.69 17.81 -25.86
CA MET A 1 -4.38 18.21 -25.30
C MET A 1 -4.41 19.70 -24.90
N VAL A 2 -4.35 20.68 -25.83
CA VAL A 2 -4.22 22.13 -25.48
C VAL A 2 -5.34 22.70 -24.59
N TRP A 3 -6.54 22.13 -24.68
CA TRP A 3 -7.72 22.49 -23.87
C TRP A 3 -7.48 22.38 -22.36
N GLN A 4 -6.46 21.66 -21.93
CA GLN A 4 -6.05 21.58 -20.53
C GLN A 4 -5.60 22.93 -19.94
N LEU A 5 -5.23 23.91 -20.76
CA LEU A 5 -4.91 25.26 -20.27
C LEU A 5 -6.16 26.04 -19.82
N PHE A 6 -7.35 25.60 -20.20
CA PHE A 6 -8.61 26.33 -20.00
C PHE A 6 -9.47 25.71 -18.88
N GLY A 7 -9.19 24.46 -18.47
CA GLY A 7 -9.99 23.75 -17.47
C GLY A 7 -9.70 24.18 -16.02
N GLN A 8 -10.65 23.96 -15.13
CA GLN A 8 -10.50 24.23 -13.69
C GLN A 8 -9.65 23.14 -12.97
N ASN A 9 -9.80 21.88 -13.37
CA ASN A 9 -9.03 20.74 -12.84
C ASN A 9 -8.53 19.82 -13.98
N PRO A 10 -7.65 20.32 -14.85
CA PRO A 10 -7.21 19.56 -16.01
C PRO A 10 -6.20 18.47 -15.63
N GLN A 11 -6.22 17.36 -16.36
CA GLN A 11 -5.13 16.39 -16.35
C GLN A 11 -4.04 16.91 -17.30
N TYR A 12 -2.96 17.48 -16.75
CA TYR A 12 -1.92 18.16 -17.53
C TYR A 12 -1.08 17.17 -18.33
N ASP A 13 -1.48 16.72 -19.51
CA ASP A 13 -0.68 15.83 -20.35
C ASP A 13 0.36 16.58 -21.16
N LEU A 14 1.62 16.15 -21.03
CA LEU A 14 2.74 16.80 -21.71
C LEU A 14 2.75 16.40 -23.19
N PRO A 15 2.87 17.37 -24.11
CA PRO A 15 3.12 17.09 -25.52
C PRO A 15 4.29 16.14 -25.73
N SER A 16 4.11 15.26 -26.70
CA SER A 16 5.06 14.22 -27.09
C SER A 16 5.86 14.60 -28.33
N THR A 17 5.32 15.52 -29.16
CA THR A 17 5.92 15.97 -30.41
C THR A 17 6.10 17.50 -30.44
N GLU A 18 7.03 17.96 -31.28
CA GLU A 18 7.26 19.39 -31.52
C GLU A 18 6.03 20.09 -32.11
N ALA A 19 5.33 19.44 -33.04
CA ALA A 19 4.09 19.95 -33.63
C ALA A 19 3.00 20.22 -32.57
N GLU A 20 2.87 19.33 -31.56
CA GLU A 20 1.96 19.56 -30.45
C GLU A 20 2.37 20.78 -29.61
N TRP A 21 3.66 20.98 -29.34
CA TRP A 21 4.14 22.18 -28.62
C TRP A 21 3.88 23.48 -29.38
N ILE A 22 3.96 23.46 -30.71
CA ILE A 22 3.61 24.62 -31.56
C ILE A 22 2.14 25.02 -31.35
N TRP A 23 1.22 24.06 -31.20
CA TRP A 23 -0.17 24.36 -30.86
C TRP A 23 -0.32 25.07 -29.51
N TYR A 24 0.46 24.68 -28.49
CA TYR A 24 0.50 25.40 -27.21
C TYR A 24 1.05 26.81 -27.37
N GLN A 25 2.11 26.99 -28.16
CA GLN A 25 2.69 28.30 -28.46
C GLN A 25 1.66 29.24 -29.10
N THR A 26 0.95 28.76 -30.13
CA THR A 26 -0.09 29.55 -30.82
C THR A 26 -1.22 29.93 -29.88
N VAL A 27 -1.71 28.98 -29.06
CA VAL A 27 -2.77 29.26 -28.08
C VAL A 27 -2.31 30.28 -27.05
N VAL A 28 -1.10 30.12 -26.49
CA VAL A 28 -0.56 31.07 -25.51
C VAL A 28 -0.37 32.47 -26.10
N ALA A 29 0.06 32.58 -27.35
CA ALA A 29 0.22 33.86 -28.03
C ALA A 29 -1.12 34.58 -28.28
N LEU A 30 -2.17 33.83 -28.60
CA LEU A 30 -3.49 34.39 -28.93
C LEU A 30 -4.38 34.57 -27.69
N TYR A 31 -4.14 33.84 -26.60
CA TYR A 31 -5.01 33.84 -25.42
C TYR A 31 -5.25 35.23 -24.81
N PRO A 32 -4.27 36.14 -24.72
CA PRO A 32 -4.48 37.50 -24.20
C PRO A 32 -5.56 38.31 -24.93
N TYR A 33 -5.87 37.96 -26.18
CA TYR A 33 -6.85 38.65 -27.01
C TYR A 33 -8.27 38.07 -26.93
N THR A 34 -8.48 37.02 -26.13
CA THR A 34 -9.74 36.28 -26.08
C THR A 34 -10.77 36.85 -25.10
N GLY A 35 -10.35 37.69 -24.15
CA GLY A 35 -11.20 38.21 -23.07
C GLY A 35 -11.51 37.20 -21.95
N TRP A 36 -10.90 36.02 -21.97
CA TRP A 36 -11.09 34.97 -20.95
C TRP A 36 -10.18 35.19 -19.72
N PRO A 37 -10.48 34.55 -18.56
CA PRO A 37 -9.71 34.75 -17.32
C PRO A 37 -8.21 34.38 -17.45
N LEU A 38 -7.35 35.40 -17.50
CA LEU A 38 -5.90 35.24 -17.65
C LEU A 38 -5.23 34.51 -16.48
N LYS A 39 -5.70 34.75 -15.26
CA LYS A 39 -5.10 34.17 -14.04
C LYS A 39 -5.13 32.63 -14.07
N GLN A 40 -6.29 32.05 -14.35
CA GLN A 40 -6.45 30.58 -14.43
C GLN A 40 -5.58 29.99 -15.53
N PHE A 41 -5.47 30.67 -16.67
CA PHE A 41 -4.65 30.23 -17.79
C PHE A 41 -3.16 30.23 -17.46
N TYR A 42 -2.66 31.28 -16.80
CA TYR A 42 -1.27 31.36 -16.36
C TYR A 42 -0.96 30.30 -15.30
N GLU A 43 -1.85 30.07 -14.35
CA GLU A 43 -1.71 29.00 -13.34
C GLU A 43 -1.66 27.61 -14.00
N ASN A 44 -2.49 27.38 -15.03
CA ASN A 44 -2.49 26.12 -15.77
C ASN A 44 -1.22 25.93 -16.62
N LEU A 45 -0.71 27.00 -17.23
CA LEU A 45 0.56 26.99 -17.95
C LEU A 45 1.73 26.72 -17.00
N GLU A 46 1.73 27.34 -15.82
CA GLU A 46 2.71 27.08 -14.76
C GLU A 46 2.68 25.61 -14.35
N LYS A 47 1.50 25.04 -14.07
CA LYS A 47 1.34 23.62 -13.70
C LYS A 47 1.77 22.65 -14.80
N LEU A 48 1.54 22.99 -16.06
CA LEU A 48 2.03 22.21 -17.20
C LEU A 48 3.56 22.17 -17.23
N LEU A 49 4.21 23.33 -17.08
CA LEU A 49 5.67 23.42 -17.03
C LEU A 49 6.25 22.77 -15.76
N ASN A 50 5.54 22.83 -14.63
CA ASN A 50 5.91 22.12 -13.40
C ASN A 50 6.01 20.61 -13.67
N LYS A 51 5.02 20.03 -14.37
CA LYS A 51 5.04 18.62 -14.77
C LYS A 51 6.20 18.30 -15.72
N ALA A 52 6.54 19.21 -16.63
CA ALA A 52 7.68 19.04 -17.54
C ALA A 52 9.01 18.92 -16.78
N ILE A 53 9.24 19.81 -15.80
CA ILE A 53 10.45 19.81 -14.96
C ILE A 53 10.51 18.54 -14.08
N VAL A 54 9.40 18.18 -13.41
CA VAL A 54 9.35 16.97 -12.57
C VAL A 54 9.57 15.70 -13.41
N ARG A 55 9.12 15.67 -14.66
CA ARG A 55 9.36 14.56 -15.58
C ARG A 55 10.84 14.35 -15.89
N VAL A 56 11.65 15.41 -15.92
CA VAL A 56 13.10 15.30 -16.13
C VAL A 56 13.76 14.58 -14.96
N VAL A 57 13.41 14.98 -13.73
CA VAL A 57 13.95 14.34 -12.51
C VAL A 57 13.54 12.87 -12.45
N THR A 58 12.25 12.57 -12.64
CA THR A 58 11.74 11.20 -12.55
C THR A 58 12.25 10.27 -13.66
N LYS A 59 12.63 10.81 -14.83
CA LYS A 59 13.31 10.04 -15.89
C LYS A 59 14.82 9.90 -15.68
N GLY A 60 15.44 10.85 -14.97
CA GLY A 60 16.85 10.80 -14.61
C GLY A 60 17.15 9.86 -13.44
N GLU A 61 16.14 9.51 -12.65
CA GLU A 61 16.23 8.53 -11.56
C GLU A 61 16.40 7.10 -12.10
N ASP A 62 17.27 6.32 -11.45
CA ASP A 62 17.36 4.89 -11.69
C ASP A 62 16.16 4.17 -11.06
N LEU A 63 15.11 4.02 -11.86
CA LEU A 63 13.89 3.32 -11.47
C LEU A 63 14.14 1.83 -11.19
N ASN A 64 15.26 1.24 -11.63
CA ASN A 64 15.56 -0.16 -11.34
C ASN A 64 15.98 -0.33 -9.89
N ALA A 65 16.87 0.52 -9.36
CA ALA A 65 17.24 0.51 -7.95
C ALA A 65 16.03 0.77 -7.03
N ALA A 66 15.16 1.72 -7.38
CA ALA A 66 13.94 2.01 -6.61
C ALA A 66 12.91 0.87 -6.66
N LYS A 67 12.75 0.20 -7.81
CA LYS A 67 11.87 -0.97 -7.95
C LYS A 67 12.42 -2.18 -7.22
N SER A 68 13.73 -2.42 -7.26
CA SER A 68 14.38 -3.50 -6.51
C SER A 68 14.28 -3.27 -5.00
N SER A 69 14.56 -2.06 -4.52
CA SER A 69 14.35 -1.68 -3.10
C SER A 69 12.92 -1.92 -2.65
N ARG A 70 11.94 -1.54 -3.47
CA ARG A 70 10.52 -1.79 -3.16
C ARG A 70 10.16 -3.28 -3.20
N ALA A 71 10.73 -4.06 -4.12
CA ALA A 71 10.52 -5.50 -4.17
C ALA A 71 11.12 -6.18 -2.93
N ASP A 72 12.32 -5.78 -2.53
CA ASP A 72 13.01 -6.28 -1.34
C ASP A 72 12.25 -5.90 -0.05
N GLU A 73 11.71 -4.67 0.03
CA GLU A 73 10.81 -4.24 1.11
C GLU A 73 9.53 -5.08 1.17
N ILE A 74 8.90 -5.37 0.03
CA ILE A 74 7.71 -6.23 -0.03
C ILE A 74 8.06 -7.65 0.41
N ILE A 75 9.20 -8.19 -0.03
CA ILE A 75 9.68 -9.52 0.37
C ILE A 75 9.93 -9.55 1.88
N LYS A 76 10.63 -8.55 2.43
CA LYS A 76 10.88 -8.42 3.87
C LYS A 76 9.56 -8.35 4.64
N TYR A 77 8.62 -7.52 4.20
CA TYR A 77 7.30 -7.41 4.79
C TYR A 77 6.55 -8.74 4.79
N CYS A 78 6.52 -9.46 3.66
CA CYS A 78 5.86 -10.76 3.56
C CYS A 78 6.49 -11.80 4.50
N LYS A 79 7.83 -11.85 4.60
CA LYS A 79 8.55 -12.72 5.53
C LYS A 79 8.17 -12.44 6.99
N LEU A 80 8.29 -11.18 7.42
CA LEU A 80 7.91 -10.77 8.78
C LEU A 80 6.44 -11.04 9.07
N ARG A 81 5.57 -10.84 8.07
CA ARG A 81 4.14 -11.10 8.20
C ARG A 81 3.83 -12.60 8.35
N ASN A 82 4.53 -13.47 7.63
CA ASN A 82 4.36 -14.93 7.74
C ASN A 82 4.82 -15.43 9.12
N ILE A 83 5.94 -14.94 9.66
CA ILE A 83 6.37 -15.23 11.04
C ILE A 83 5.26 -14.84 12.04
N GLN A 84 4.71 -13.63 11.89
CA GLN A 84 3.62 -13.18 12.75
C GLN A 84 2.36 -14.06 12.63
N LEU A 85 2.04 -14.55 11.43
CA LEU A 85 0.91 -15.43 11.18
C LEU A 85 1.12 -16.82 11.77
N GLU A 86 2.34 -17.34 11.75
CA GLU A 86 2.71 -18.59 12.41
C GLU A 86 2.50 -18.51 13.92
N HIS A 87 3.02 -17.48 14.59
CA HIS A 87 2.74 -17.26 16.01
C HIS A 87 1.24 -17.08 16.28
N SER A 88 0.53 -16.35 15.41
CA SER A 88 -0.92 -16.18 15.55
C SER A 88 -1.66 -17.51 15.43
N ARG A 89 -1.24 -18.40 14.52
CA ARG A 89 -1.80 -19.75 14.36
C ARG A 89 -1.63 -20.55 15.65
N THR A 90 -0.42 -20.58 16.19
CA THR A 90 -0.10 -21.30 17.43
C THR A 90 -0.91 -20.78 18.62
N ILE A 91 -0.96 -19.46 18.81
CA ILE A 91 -1.77 -18.84 19.87
C ILE A 91 -3.23 -19.24 19.74
N ILE A 92 -3.79 -19.16 18.53
CA ILE A 92 -5.20 -19.47 18.31
C ILE A 92 -5.51 -20.95 18.50
N THR A 93 -4.63 -21.85 18.07
CA THR A 93 -4.84 -23.28 18.33
C THR A 93 -4.81 -23.60 19.82
N ILE A 94 -3.90 -22.97 20.57
CA ILE A 94 -3.85 -23.14 22.03
C ILE A 94 -5.08 -22.51 22.68
N PHE A 95 -5.50 -21.31 22.26
CA PHE A 95 -6.74 -20.70 22.73
C PHE A 95 -7.96 -21.59 22.46
N MET A 96 -8.07 -22.21 21.29
CA MET A 96 -9.15 -23.15 21.03
C MET A 96 -9.11 -24.29 22.05
N ARG A 97 -7.99 -25.01 22.18
CA ARG A 97 -7.89 -26.15 23.10
C ARG A 97 -8.04 -25.75 24.58
N MET A 98 -7.48 -24.62 24.99
CA MET A 98 -7.48 -24.12 26.37
C MET A 98 -8.85 -23.57 26.80
N LEU A 99 -9.57 -22.89 25.89
CA LEU A 99 -10.82 -22.19 26.23
C LEU A 99 -12.08 -23.00 25.91
N THR A 100 -11.95 -24.15 25.24
CA THR A 100 -13.10 -25.01 24.87
C THR A 100 -13.13 -26.34 25.63
N THR A 101 -12.08 -26.68 26.37
CA THR A 101 -12.01 -27.92 27.15
C THR A 101 -12.22 -27.61 28.63
N GLU A 102 -13.08 -28.39 29.28
CA GLU A 102 -13.40 -28.27 30.70
C GLU A 102 -12.21 -28.72 31.57
N ASP A 103 -12.10 -28.18 32.79
CA ASP A 103 -11.11 -28.55 33.82
C ASP A 103 -9.63 -28.36 33.44
N ILE A 104 -9.32 -27.39 32.57
CA ILE A 104 -7.95 -27.03 32.21
C ILE A 104 -7.42 -25.88 33.08
N ASP A 105 -6.16 -26.00 33.52
CA ASP A 105 -5.42 -24.90 34.16
C ASP A 105 -5.01 -23.84 33.12
N THR A 106 -5.96 -22.95 32.83
CA THR A 106 -5.79 -21.84 31.88
C THR A 106 -4.64 -20.91 32.24
N THR A 107 -4.38 -20.71 33.54
CA THR A 107 -3.32 -19.82 34.03
C THR A 107 -1.94 -20.41 33.75
N ALA A 108 -1.74 -21.69 34.07
CA ALA A 108 -0.48 -22.37 33.79
C ALA A 108 -0.19 -22.48 32.29
N ILE A 109 -1.20 -22.77 31.46
CA ILE A 109 -1.04 -22.86 30.00
C ILE A 109 -0.72 -21.50 29.38
N ALA A 110 -1.44 -20.45 29.78
CA ALA A 110 -1.20 -19.10 29.30
C ALA A 110 0.22 -18.63 29.66
N GLY A 111 0.69 -18.91 30.89
CA GLY A 111 2.06 -18.62 31.32
C GLY A 111 3.11 -19.35 30.47
N ARG A 112 2.98 -20.67 30.31
CA ARG A 112 3.89 -21.47 29.48
C ARG A 112 3.95 -20.99 28.03
N LEU A 113 2.81 -20.62 27.46
CA LEU A 113 2.76 -20.09 26.10
C LEU A 113 3.43 -18.71 26.00
N LEU A 114 3.17 -17.83 26.97
CA LEU A 114 3.74 -16.49 27.01
C LEU A 114 5.27 -16.53 27.11
N ASP A 115 5.84 -17.48 27.86
CA ASP A 115 7.29 -17.66 28.02
C ASP A 115 7.99 -18.07 26.71
N GLN A 116 7.26 -18.68 25.77
CA GLN A 116 7.80 -19.14 24.48
C GLN A 116 7.56 -18.15 23.34
N LEU A 117 6.79 -17.08 23.57
CA LEU A 117 6.42 -16.12 22.53
C LEU A 117 7.19 -14.80 22.67
N PRO A 118 7.61 -14.19 21.56
CA PRO A 118 8.16 -12.85 21.60
C PRO A 118 7.07 -11.85 22.00
N ARG A 119 7.32 -11.04 23.04
CA ARG A 119 6.37 -10.00 23.51
C ARG A 119 6.10 -8.92 22.45
N LYS A 120 7.05 -8.71 21.53
CA LYS A 120 6.94 -7.74 20.44
C LYS A 120 7.66 -8.26 19.20
N LEU A 121 7.03 -8.10 18.04
CA LEU A 121 7.63 -8.40 16.74
C LEU A 121 8.01 -7.10 16.00
N GLU A 122 8.97 -7.17 15.07
CA GLU A 122 9.39 -6.03 14.23
C GLU A 122 8.18 -5.44 13.46
N SER A 123 7.30 -6.31 12.97
CA SER A 123 6.01 -5.94 12.40
C SER A 123 4.90 -6.76 13.06
N GLN A 124 4.01 -6.10 13.79
CA GLN A 124 2.86 -6.75 14.43
C GLN A 124 1.55 -6.03 14.11
N THR A 125 0.50 -6.82 13.87
CA THR A 125 -0.86 -6.27 13.81
C THR A 125 -1.41 -5.98 15.19
N GLN A 126 -2.33 -5.02 15.27
CA GLN A 126 -3.04 -4.72 16.52
C GLN A 126 -3.73 -5.96 17.11
N SER A 127 -4.23 -6.86 16.27
CA SER A 127 -4.83 -8.12 16.72
C SER A 127 -3.84 -9.04 17.43
N TYR A 128 -2.58 -9.09 16.99
CA TYR A 128 -1.55 -9.89 17.65
C TYR A 128 -1.18 -9.32 19.01
N ALA A 129 -0.97 -8.00 19.09
CA ALA A 129 -0.72 -7.33 20.36
C ALA A 129 -1.86 -7.58 21.37
N ARG A 130 -3.12 -7.53 20.92
CA ARG A 130 -4.27 -7.85 21.78
C ARG A 130 -4.33 -9.32 22.21
N MET A 131 -3.94 -10.26 21.37
CA MET A 131 -3.86 -11.67 21.76
C MET A 131 -2.76 -11.93 22.80
N ILE A 132 -1.62 -11.25 22.70
CA ILE A 132 -0.55 -11.29 23.72
C ILE A 132 -1.05 -10.68 25.04
N GLN A 133 -1.69 -9.51 24.99
CA GLN A 133 -2.29 -8.89 26.19
C GLN A 133 -3.35 -9.78 26.84
N TYR A 134 -4.09 -10.54 26.03
CA TYR A 134 -5.06 -11.49 26.55
C TYR A 134 -4.37 -12.68 27.23
N LEU A 135 -3.27 -13.20 26.67
CA LEU A 135 -2.45 -14.22 27.33
C LEU A 135 -1.87 -13.74 28.66
N GLU A 136 -1.34 -12.52 28.71
CA GLU A 136 -0.85 -11.90 29.95
C GLU A 136 -1.96 -11.86 31.03
N HIS A 137 -3.14 -11.36 30.66
CA HIS A 137 -4.30 -11.32 31.55
C HIS A 137 -4.71 -12.71 32.06
N LEU A 138 -4.72 -13.73 31.21
CA LEU A 138 -5.05 -15.11 31.61
C LEU A 138 -3.96 -15.74 32.50
N ALA A 139 -2.68 -15.45 32.21
CA ALA A 139 -1.53 -15.92 33.00
C ALA A 139 -1.48 -15.29 34.40
N GLU A 140 -2.07 -14.10 34.59
CA GLU A 140 -2.23 -13.45 35.89
C GLU A 140 -3.44 -13.98 36.70
N GLY A 141 -4.15 -14.99 36.19
CA GLY A 141 -5.36 -15.55 36.81
C GLY A 141 -6.63 -14.78 36.46
N GLY A 142 -6.57 -13.92 35.43
CA GLY A 142 -7.71 -13.16 34.95
C GLY A 142 -8.78 -14.03 34.31
N GLN A 143 -10.05 -13.65 34.48
CA GLN A 143 -11.17 -14.37 33.86
C GLN A 143 -11.28 -14.11 32.35
N ARG A 144 -11.86 -15.08 31.64
CA ARG A 144 -12.18 -15.01 30.21
C ARG A 144 -12.98 -13.75 29.85
N ARG A 145 -12.65 -13.12 28.71
CA ARG A 145 -13.29 -11.89 28.23
C ARG A 145 -13.87 -12.07 26.83
N ALA A 146 -15.19 -11.91 26.71
CA ALA A 146 -15.90 -12.06 25.43
C ALA A 146 -15.38 -11.14 24.30
N LYS A 147 -14.84 -9.95 24.65
CA LYS A 147 -14.23 -9.04 23.66
C LYS A 147 -12.94 -9.59 23.07
N ASP A 148 -12.13 -10.26 23.87
CA ASP A 148 -10.84 -10.81 23.47
C ASP A 148 -11.04 -12.14 22.72
N ASP A 149 -12.02 -12.94 23.14
CA ASP A 149 -12.46 -14.13 22.40
C ASP A 149 -12.97 -13.77 21.00
N LEU A 150 -13.72 -12.67 20.88
CA LEU A 150 -14.18 -12.17 19.58
C LEU A 150 -13.01 -11.80 18.67
N ILE A 151 -11.93 -11.26 19.21
CA ILE A 151 -10.72 -10.93 18.45
C ILE A 151 -10.04 -12.22 18.00
N ALA A 152 -9.81 -13.18 18.90
CA ALA A 152 -9.20 -14.46 18.58
C ALA A 152 -9.98 -15.22 17.50
N ALA A 153 -11.30 -15.35 17.67
CA ALA A 153 -12.20 -15.95 16.69
C ALA A 153 -12.14 -15.22 15.35
N SER A 154 -12.11 -13.89 15.34
CA SER A 154 -12.02 -13.09 14.12
C SER A 154 -10.67 -13.26 13.40
N VAL A 155 -9.57 -13.44 14.12
CA VAL A 155 -8.26 -13.71 13.50
C VAL A 155 -8.26 -15.11 12.90
N TYR A 156 -8.82 -16.10 13.61
CA TYR A 156 -8.99 -17.46 13.12
C TYR A 156 -9.69 -17.45 11.76
N THR A 157 -10.92 -16.96 11.66
CA THR A 157 -11.70 -17.01 10.41
C THR A 157 -11.07 -16.23 9.26
N LYS A 158 -10.41 -15.10 9.56
CA LYS A 158 -9.73 -14.30 8.53
C LYS A 158 -8.50 -15.00 7.95
N ARG A 159 -7.83 -15.88 8.69
CA ARG A 159 -6.50 -16.40 8.33
C ARG A 159 -6.44 -17.89 8.11
N SER A 160 -7.29 -18.69 8.75
CA SER A 160 -7.31 -20.14 8.58
C SER A 160 -8.04 -20.60 7.32
N ALA A 161 -8.76 -19.69 6.64
CA ALA A 161 -9.69 -20.05 5.57
C ALA A 161 -10.68 -21.15 6.01
N ALA A 162 -11.15 -21.09 7.26
CA ALA A 162 -12.01 -22.10 7.88
C ALA A 162 -13.27 -22.43 7.06
N PHE A 163 -13.79 -21.47 6.28
CA PHE A 163 -14.96 -21.68 5.44
C PHE A 163 -14.62 -21.86 3.96
N GLY A 164 -13.34 -21.88 3.59
CA GLY A 164 -12.88 -21.93 2.20
C GLY A 164 -13.43 -23.12 1.43
N GLU A 165 -13.42 -24.32 2.03
CA GLU A 165 -13.96 -25.54 1.40
C GLU A 165 -15.48 -25.47 1.20
N LEU A 166 -16.24 -25.04 2.22
CA LEU A 166 -17.69 -24.89 2.10
C LEU A 166 -18.06 -23.85 1.05
N LYS A 167 -17.33 -22.73 1.00
CA LYS A 167 -17.49 -21.69 -0.02
C LYS A 167 -17.14 -22.19 -1.42
N ALA A 168 -16.13 -23.05 -1.56
CA ALA A 168 -15.79 -23.69 -2.81
C ALA A 168 -16.92 -24.62 -3.30
N LYS A 169 -17.52 -25.41 -2.41
CA LYS A 169 -18.70 -26.24 -2.74
C LYS A 169 -19.91 -25.42 -3.16
N VAL A 170 -20.17 -24.28 -2.50
CA VAL A 170 -21.22 -23.33 -2.96
C VAL A 170 -20.91 -22.85 -4.36
N LEU A 171 -19.66 -22.48 -4.63
CA LEU A 171 -19.24 -22.01 -5.95
C LEU A 171 -19.44 -23.08 -7.03
N GLU A 172 -19.02 -24.31 -6.77
CA GLU A 172 -19.20 -25.44 -7.69
C GLU A 172 -20.69 -25.65 -8.02
N ALA A 173 -21.56 -25.64 -7.01
CA ALA A 173 -23.00 -25.75 -7.20
C ALA A 173 -23.57 -24.57 -8.02
N CYS A 174 -23.09 -23.34 -7.81
CA CYS A 174 -23.46 -22.19 -8.62
C CYS A 174 -23.05 -22.34 -10.10
N VAL A 175 -21.85 -22.87 -10.37
CA VAL A 175 -21.35 -23.09 -11.74
C VAL A 175 -22.13 -24.20 -12.44
N SER A 176 -22.50 -25.25 -11.72
CA SER A 176 -23.33 -26.35 -12.25
C SER A 176 -24.82 -26.03 -12.33
N ASN A 177 -25.26 -24.84 -11.92
CA ASN A 177 -26.67 -24.45 -11.80
C ASN A 177 -27.50 -25.40 -10.90
N ASP A 178 -26.88 -26.05 -9.91
CA ASP A 178 -27.55 -26.93 -8.95
C ASP A 178 -28.00 -26.10 -7.74
N TRP A 179 -29.16 -25.45 -7.86
CA TRP A 179 -29.67 -24.53 -6.85
C TRP A 179 -30.02 -25.21 -5.52
N SER A 180 -30.37 -26.50 -5.56
CA SER A 180 -30.66 -27.27 -4.34
C SER A 180 -29.39 -27.46 -3.52
N LYS A 181 -28.31 -27.95 -4.13
CA LYS A 181 -27.03 -28.13 -3.43
C LYS A 181 -26.41 -26.80 -3.03
N MET A 182 -26.58 -25.77 -3.85
CA MET A 182 -26.12 -24.42 -3.50
C MET A 182 -26.76 -23.95 -2.18
N LYS A 183 -28.09 -24.13 -2.02
CA LYS A 183 -28.78 -23.79 -0.76
C LYS A 183 -28.34 -24.68 0.40
N GLU A 184 -28.18 -25.98 0.18
CA GLU A 184 -27.67 -26.90 1.19
C GLU A 184 -26.28 -26.48 1.71
N HIS A 185 -25.35 -26.18 0.81
CA HIS A 185 -24.00 -25.73 1.17
C HIS A 185 -23.99 -24.34 1.80
N CYS A 186 -24.88 -23.43 1.38
CA CYS A 186 -25.05 -22.14 2.05
C CYS A 186 -25.57 -22.30 3.48
N GLN A 187 -26.51 -23.22 3.72
CA GLN A 187 -27.01 -23.52 5.05
C GLN A 187 -25.91 -24.15 5.93
N ALA A 188 -25.18 -25.14 5.41
CA ALA A 188 -24.05 -25.75 6.11
C ALA A 188 -22.98 -24.70 6.50
N LEU A 189 -22.74 -23.70 5.65
CA LEU A 189 -21.84 -22.60 5.94
C LEU A 189 -22.36 -21.69 7.07
N ILE A 190 -23.66 -21.41 7.11
CA ILE A 190 -24.29 -20.62 8.18
C ILE A 190 -24.29 -21.40 9.50
N ASP A 191 -24.52 -22.71 9.45
CA ASP A 191 -24.48 -23.58 10.63
C ASP A 191 -23.07 -23.67 11.18
N ALA A 192 -22.05 -23.87 10.32
CA ALA A 192 -20.65 -23.84 10.72
C ALA A 192 -20.22 -22.48 11.31
N HIS A 193 -20.78 -21.37 10.80
CA HIS A 193 -20.57 -20.04 11.39
C HIS A 193 -21.15 -19.94 12.81
N ALA A 194 -22.35 -20.47 13.03
CA ALA A 194 -22.99 -20.49 14.34
C ALA A 194 -22.28 -21.44 15.32
N GLU A 195 -21.86 -22.61 14.87
CA GLU A 195 -21.08 -23.57 15.64
C GLU A 195 -19.74 -22.96 16.08
N THR A 196 -19.02 -22.32 15.16
CA THR A 196 -17.77 -21.63 15.48
C THR A 196 -18.01 -20.50 16.48
N ALA A 197 -19.09 -19.72 16.33
CA ALA A 197 -19.42 -18.67 17.30
C ALA A 197 -19.72 -19.25 18.69
N SER A 198 -20.43 -20.38 18.74
CA SER A 198 -20.73 -21.11 19.97
C SER A 198 -19.47 -21.62 20.65
N LEU A 199 -18.56 -22.24 19.89
CA LEU A 199 -17.28 -22.75 20.37
C LEU A 199 -16.44 -21.65 21.04
N TRP A 200 -16.44 -20.44 20.47
CA TRP A 200 -15.73 -19.29 21.04
C TRP A 200 -16.54 -18.53 22.10
N HIS A 201 -17.77 -18.96 22.40
CA HIS A 201 -18.72 -18.26 23.29
C HIS A 201 -18.94 -16.78 22.90
N VAL A 202 -18.95 -16.50 21.60
CA VAL A 202 -19.15 -15.15 21.05
C VAL A 202 -20.51 -15.01 20.40
N ASN A 203 -21.06 -13.79 20.43
CA ASN A 203 -22.32 -13.52 19.75
C ASN A 203 -22.16 -13.65 18.22
N PRO A 204 -22.91 -14.56 17.55
CA PRO A 204 -22.81 -14.75 16.09
C PRO A 204 -23.05 -13.47 15.29
N LYS A 205 -23.82 -12.52 15.81
CA LYS A 205 -24.09 -11.22 15.14
C LYS A 205 -22.88 -10.28 15.14
N LEU A 206 -22.02 -10.38 16.16
CA LEU A 206 -20.79 -9.59 16.25
C LEU A 206 -19.61 -10.28 15.57
N PHE A 207 -19.70 -11.59 15.38
CA PHE A 207 -18.69 -12.42 14.75
C PHE A 207 -18.72 -12.29 13.22
N ASN A 208 -17.82 -11.45 12.69
CA ASN A 208 -17.76 -11.15 11.27
C ASN A 208 -16.94 -12.18 10.49
N VAL A 209 -17.62 -12.90 9.59
CA VAL A 209 -16.99 -13.76 8.58
C VAL A 209 -17.06 -13.08 7.21
N GLN A 210 -15.98 -13.18 6.45
CA GLN A 210 -15.89 -12.57 5.13
C GLN A 210 -17.08 -12.98 4.25
N ASN A 211 -17.77 -12.00 3.67
CA ASN A 211 -18.90 -12.18 2.75
C ASN A 211 -20.05 -13.05 3.27
N ILE A 212 -20.19 -13.28 4.58
CA ILE A 212 -21.28 -14.13 5.13
C ILE A 212 -22.69 -13.66 4.73
N LYS A 213 -22.87 -12.35 4.51
CA LYS A 213 -24.13 -11.77 4.03
C LYS A 213 -24.52 -12.28 2.64
N LEU A 214 -23.55 -12.42 1.74
CA LEU A 214 -23.76 -12.92 0.38
C LEU A 214 -24.37 -14.33 0.41
N TYR A 215 -23.82 -15.22 1.24
CA TYR A 215 -24.31 -16.59 1.38
C TYR A 215 -25.71 -16.65 2.02
N LYS A 216 -26.02 -15.74 2.95
CA LYS A 216 -27.38 -15.59 3.49
C LYS A 216 -28.36 -15.09 2.43
N GLU A 217 -27.95 -14.17 1.57
CA GLU A 217 -28.77 -13.67 0.47
C GLU A 217 -29.00 -14.75 -0.60
N LEU A 218 -27.98 -15.56 -0.93
CA LEU A 218 -28.09 -16.70 -1.83
C LEU A 218 -29.03 -17.79 -1.30
N LEU A 219 -28.94 -18.12 -0.01
CA LEU A 219 -29.83 -19.09 0.62
C LEU A 219 -31.30 -18.67 0.49
N ASN A 220 -31.57 -17.38 0.71
CA ASN A 220 -32.93 -16.81 0.67
C ASN A 220 -33.40 -16.44 -0.74
N ALA A 221 -32.54 -16.50 -1.75
CA ALA A 221 -32.90 -16.16 -3.11
C ALA A 221 -33.81 -17.22 -3.75
N ASP A 222 -34.73 -16.76 -4.60
CA ASP A 222 -35.65 -17.61 -5.35
C ASP A 222 -35.12 -17.85 -6.77
N PHE A 223 -34.79 -19.10 -7.07
CA PHE A 223 -34.28 -19.55 -8.37
C PHE A 223 -35.34 -20.32 -9.18
N GLY A 224 -36.63 -20.19 -8.83
CA GLY A 224 -37.72 -20.82 -9.58
C GLY A 224 -37.87 -20.29 -11.00
N ASP A 225 -38.45 -21.07 -11.91
CA ASP A 225 -38.56 -20.69 -13.33
C ASP A 225 -39.45 -19.46 -13.58
N ASN A 226 -40.38 -19.19 -12.65
CA ASN A 226 -41.43 -18.16 -12.73
C ASN A 226 -41.06 -16.81 -12.10
N VAL A 227 -39.80 -16.57 -11.69
CA VAL A 227 -39.41 -15.27 -11.13
C VAL A 227 -39.27 -14.18 -12.21
N ASP A 228 -39.49 -12.93 -11.80
CA ASP A 228 -39.38 -11.77 -12.68
C ASP A 228 -37.93 -11.51 -13.16
N GLN A 229 -37.78 -10.70 -14.21
CA GLN A 229 -36.48 -10.42 -14.82
C GLN A 229 -35.52 -9.71 -13.84
N ALA A 230 -36.06 -8.91 -12.92
CA ALA A 230 -35.29 -8.22 -11.88
C ALA A 230 -34.66 -9.21 -10.90
N THR A 231 -35.43 -10.21 -10.43
CA THR A 231 -34.94 -11.27 -9.55
C THR A 231 -33.92 -12.16 -10.27
N LYS A 232 -34.14 -12.52 -11.54
CA LYS A 232 -33.14 -13.25 -12.34
C LYS A 232 -31.81 -12.51 -12.43
N THR A 233 -31.86 -11.19 -12.66
CA THR A 233 -30.66 -10.34 -12.74
C THR A 233 -29.94 -10.27 -11.40
N LYS A 234 -30.69 -10.08 -10.29
CA LYS A 234 -30.13 -10.07 -8.94
C LYS A 234 -29.46 -11.40 -8.58
N ASN A 235 -30.11 -12.52 -8.87
CA ASN A 235 -29.55 -13.84 -8.61
C ASN A 235 -28.26 -14.09 -9.38
N LEU A 236 -28.20 -13.64 -10.63
CA LEU A 236 -27.01 -13.75 -11.47
C LEU A 236 -25.86 -12.87 -10.95
N GLU A 237 -26.18 -11.72 -10.35
CA GLU A 237 -25.18 -10.91 -9.65
C GLU A 237 -24.66 -11.61 -8.39
N LEU A 238 -25.55 -12.18 -7.57
CA LEU A 238 -25.17 -12.93 -6.37
C LEU A 238 -24.23 -14.10 -6.71
N THR A 239 -24.54 -14.90 -7.73
CA THR A 239 -23.66 -16.01 -8.15
C THR A 239 -22.31 -15.52 -8.68
N ARG A 240 -22.27 -14.38 -9.37
CA ARG A 240 -21.01 -13.74 -9.79
C ARG A 240 -20.16 -13.26 -8.63
N GLN A 241 -20.78 -12.77 -7.55
CA GLN A 241 -20.04 -12.32 -6.38
C GLN A 241 -19.35 -13.48 -5.65
N VAL A 242 -19.92 -14.70 -5.68
CA VAL A 242 -19.29 -15.91 -5.09
C VAL A 242 -17.96 -16.24 -5.77
N LEU A 243 -17.87 -16.10 -7.10
CA LEU A 243 -16.62 -16.30 -7.86
C LEU A 243 -15.47 -15.40 -7.37
N GLY A 244 -15.82 -14.22 -6.86
CA GLY A 244 -14.89 -13.23 -6.35
C GLY A 244 -14.49 -13.41 -4.88
N ASP A 245 -15.02 -14.42 -4.17
CA ASP A 245 -14.69 -14.59 -2.76
C ASP A 245 -13.23 -15.02 -2.59
N ALA A 246 -12.43 -14.11 -2.01
CA ALA A 246 -11.01 -14.31 -1.82
C ALA A 246 -10.67 -15.44 -0.84
N GLU A 247 -11.60 -15.88 0.02
CA GLU A 247 -11.36 -17.00 0.94
C GLU A 247 -11.24 -18.35 0.21
N ILE A 248 -11.91 -18.51 -0.94
CA ILE A 248 -11.84 -19.73 -1.77
C ILE A 248 -10.42 -20.00 -2.29
N LYS A 249 -9.64 -18.95 -2.54
CA LYS A 249 -8.29 -19.03 -3.13
C LYS A 249 -7.18 -18.73 -2.12
N ARG A 250 -7.52 -18.58 -0.84
CA ARG A 250 -6.57 -18.16 0.20
C ARG A 250 -5.82 -19.37 0.73
N SER A 251 -4.49 -19.30 0.75
CA SER A 251 -3.65 -20.21 1.52
C SER A 251 -3.78 -19.89 3.02
N PRO A 252 -4.16 -20.86 3.87
CA PRO A 252 -4.26 -20.65 5.32
C PRO A 252 -2.94 -20.15 5.91
N TRP A 253 -3.00 -19.18 6.81
CA TRP A 253 -1.87 -18.67 7.60
C TRP A 253 -0.64 -18.16 6.80
N GLN A 254 -0.82 -17.82 5.52
CA GLN A 254 0.27 -17.34 4.67
C GLN A 254 -0.11 -16.11 3.85
N VAL A 255 0.89 -15.26 3.59
CA VAL A 255 0.85 -14.19 2.60
C VAL A 255 1.71 -14.57 1.40
N GLY A 256 1.14 -14.43 0.21
CA GLY A 256 1.74 -14.87 -1.06
C GLY A 256 1.31 -16.29 -1.44
N LYS A 257 1.83 -16.80 -2.55
CA LYS A 257 1.61 -18.19 -2.95
C LYS A 257 2.43 -19.12 -2.06
N GLU A 258 1.98 -20.37 -1.94
CA GLU A 258 2.70 -21.41 -1.23
C GLU A 258 4.16 -21.50 -1.74
N GLY A 259 5.13 -21.54 -0.82
CA GLY A 259 6.57 -21.56 -1.11
C GLY A 259 7.17 -20.29 -1.70
N GLN A 260 6.42 -19.19 -1.85
CA GLN A 260 6.93 -17.99 -2.55
C GLN A 260 7.80 -17.07 -1.68
N PHE A 261 7.52 -16.97 -0.38
CA PHE A 261 8.18 -15.99 0.52
C PHE A 261 8.57 -16.54 1.89
N SER A 262 8.40 -17.83 2.12
CA SER A 262 8.90 -18.60 3.25
C SER A 262 9.04 -20.05 2.81
N ASP A 263 9.83 -20.84 3.55
CA ASP A 263 9.75 -22.30 3.44
C ASP A 263 8.29 -22.73 3.65
N ARG A 264 7.89 -23.87 3.07
CA ARG A 264 6.52 -24.40 3.17
C ARG A 264 6.04 -24.24 4.62
N ILE A 265 4.82 -23.74 4.83
CA ILE A 265 4.26 -23.58 6.18
C ILE A 265 4.48 -24.90 6.89
N GLU A 266 5.36 -24.92 7.89
CA GLU A 266 5.62 -26.15 8.61
C GLU A 266 4.30 -26.61 9.25
N PRO A 267 4.01 -27.92 9.21
CA PRO A 267 2.87 -28.45 9.93
C PRO A 267 2.97 -28.02 11.40
N LEU A 268 1.81 -27.81 12.01
CA LEU A 268 1.76 -27.39 13.40
C LEU A 268 2.55 -28.39 14.26
N ASN A 269 3.51 -27.91 15.05
CA ASN A 269 4.32 -28.80 15.88
C ASN A 269 3.45 -29.32 17.04
N GLU A 270 2.81 -30.48 16.84
CA GLU A 270 1.91 -31.08 17.82
C GLU A 270 2.63 -31.45 19.12
N ALA A 271 3.93 -31.78 19.08
CA ALA A 271 4.73 -32.02 20.28
C ALA A 271 4.91 -30.73 21.10
N PHE A 272 5.17 -29.61 20.42
CA PHE A 272 5.19 -28.29 21.07
C PHE A 272 3.83 -27.94 21.66
N LEU A 273 2.73 -28.17 20.93
CA LEU A 273 1.38 -27.90 21.45
C LEU A 273 1.06 -28.74 22.68
N GLN A 274 1.36 -30.04 22.66
CA GLN A 274 1.14 -30.92 23.81
C GLN A 274 1.95 -30.44 25.01
N HIS A 275 3.23 -30.11 24.82
CA HIS A 275 4.07 -29.56 25.89
C HIS A 275 3.49 -28.28 26.51
N ILE A 276 2.95 -27.37 25.70
CA ILE A 276 2.31 -26.15 26.25
C ILE A 276 1.02 -26.49 27.01
N LEU A 277 0.22 -27.41 26.52
CA LEU A 277 -1.07 -27.77 27.13
C LEU A 277 -0.90 -28.59 28.42
N THR A 278 0.03 -29.55 28.47
CA THR A 278 0.19 -30.47 29.61
C THR A 278 1.35 -30.10 30.53
N GLY A 279 2.37 -29.39 30.02
CA GLY A 279 3.63 -29.15 30.75
C GLY A 279 4.61 -30.34 30.72
N GLU A 280 4.25 -31.43 30.04
CA GLU A 280 5.11 -32.61 29.90
C GLU A 280 6.02 -32.45 28.68
N LYS A 281 7.33 -32.50 28.87
CA LYS A 281 8.30 -32.51 27.77
C LYS A 281 8.34 -33.89 27.14
N SER A 282 7.79 -34.04 25.94
CA SER A 282 8.22 -35.10 25.03
C SER A 282 9.66 -34.84 24.59
N GLU A 283 10.52 -35.86 24.61
CA GLU A 283 11.94 -35.73 24.28
C GLU A 283 12.16 -35.07 22.89
N PRO A 284 13.13 -34.16 22.75
CA PRO A 284 13.24 -33.29 21.59
C PRO A 284 13.93 -33.96 20.40
N SER A 285 13.40 -33.71 19.19
CA SER A 285 14.19 -33.78 17.96
C SER A 285 14.76 -32.40 17.62
N ALA A 286 16.09 -32.35 17.58
CA ALA A 286 17.06 -31.31 17.25
C ALA A 286 16.61 -29.91 16.73
N ALA A 287 17.00 -28.91 17.53
CA ALA A 287 17.76 -27.69 17.23
C ALA A 287 17.41 -26.81 16.00
N ILE A 288 17.11 -25.53 16.28
CA ILE A 288 17.50 -24.41 15.43
C ILE A 288 18.10 -23.30 16.31
N GLU A 289 19.37 -23.02 16.08
CA GLU A 289 20.16 -21.96 16.72
C GLU A 289 19.70 -20.56 16.25
N ALA A 290 19.51 -19.66 17.21
CA ALA A 290 19.31 -18.25 16.96
C ALA A 290 20.67 -17.55 16.77
N SER A 291 20.83 -16.82 15.67
CA SER A 291 21.98 -15.94 15.43
C SER A 291 21.53 -14.49 15.39
N GLU A 292 21.87 -13.74 16.44
CA GLU A 292 21.86 -12.28 16.48
C GLU A 292 23.04 -11.71 15.67
N GLN A 293 22.82 -10.69 14.83
CA GLN A 293 23.88 -9.72 14.49
C GLN A 293 23.34 -8.29 14.36
N SER A 294 23.91 -7.42 15.19
CA SER A 294 23.84 -5.96 15.21
C SER A 294 24.83 -5.37 14.20
N VAL A 295 24.46 -4.29 13.50
CA VAL A 295 25.44 -3.36 12.88
C VAL A 295 24.98 -1.91 13.04
N THR A 296 25.83 -1.13 13.71
CA THR A 296 25.78 0.33 13.84
C THR A 296 26.48 0.99 12.64
N ARG A 297 25.95 2.10 12.10
CA ARG A 297 26.69 2.93 11.13
C ARG A 297 26.53 4.42 11.43
N ALA A 298 27.67 5.09 11.64
CA ALA A 298 27.79 6.52 11.87
C ALA A 298 27.73 7.31 10.55
N ILE A 299 27.20 8.54 10.61
CA ILE A 299 27.12 9.50 9.49
C ILE A 299 28.07 10.66 9.79
N ILE A 300 28.93 10.99 8.82
CA ILE A 300 29.77 12.20 8.80
C ILE A 300 29.11 13.18 7.82
N ILE A 301 28.92 14.43 8.26
CA ILE A 301 28.42 15.53 7.43
C ILE A 301 29.60 16.40 7.02
N VAL A 302 29.73 16.68 5.72
CA VAL A 302 30.61 17.72 5.18
C VAL A 302 29.77 18.54 4.19
N GLU A 303 29.64 19.84 4.46
CA GLU A 303 29.10 20.83 3.52
C GLU A 303 30.13 21.12 2.41
N ARG A 304 29.69 21.23 1.14
CA ARG A 304 30.37 22.03 0.11
C ARG A 304 29.55 22.19 -1.19
N THR A 305 29.52 23.45 -1.64
CA THR A 305 29.36 24.04 -3.00
C THR A 305 28.70 23.24 -4.14
N THR A 306 27.81 23.95 -4.86
CA THR A 306 26.85 23.53 -5.90
C THR A 306 27.34 22.71 -7.11
N ALA A 307 28.66 22.57 -7.32
CA ALA A 307 29.21 21.78 -8.41
C ALA A 307 29.37 20.28 -8.08
N ASP A 308 29.52 19.94 -6.78
CA ASP A 308 29.65 18.56 -6.27
C ASP A 308 28.30 17.94 -5.82
N ASP A 309 27.22 18.74 -5.80
CA ASP A 309 25.94 18.36 -5.18
C ASP A 309 25.21 17.20 -5.89
N PHE A 310 25.46 16.97 -7.19
CA PHE A 310 24.82 15.87 -7.93
C PHE A 310 25.49 14.51 -7.68
N LEU A 311 26.76 14.48 -7.27
CA LEU A 311 27.49 13.23 -6.97
C LEU A 311 26.92 12.52 -5.74
N GLN A 312 26.30 13.26 -4.82
CA GLN A 312 25.59 12.70 -3.66
C GLN A 312 24.41 11.79 -4.06
N PHE A 313 23.95 11.87 -5.31
CA PHE A 313 22.85 11.09 -5.85
C PHE A 313 23.30 10.04 -6.87
N GLU A 314 24.60 9.72 -6.96
CA GLU A 314 25.15 8.74 -7.91
C GLU A 314 24.50 7.36 -7.80
N SER A 315 24.11 6.95 -6.59
CA SER A 315 23.40 5.69 -6.34
C SER A 315 21.92 5.72 -6.76
N SER A 316 21.34 6.90 -7.01
CA SER A 316 19.92 7.09 -7.29
C SER A 316 19.62 7.62 -8.70
N LEU A 317 20.63 8.11 -9.42
CA LEU A 317 20.48 8.74 -10.74
C LEU A 317 21.25 7.97 -11.81
N GLN A 318 20.77 8.07 -13.05
CA GLN A 318 21.47 7.53 -14.20
C GLN A 318 22.80 8.28 -14.41
N PRO A 319 23.92 7.58 -14.67
CA PRO A 319 25.23 8.23 -14.88
C PRO A 319 25.23 9.27 -16.02
N SER A 320 24.45 9.02 -17.07
CA SER A 320 24.27 9.94 -18.20
C SER A 320 23.54 11.22 -17.80
N PHE A 321 22.64 11.16 -16.82
CA PHE A 321 21.92 12.31 -16.28
C PHE A 321 22.84 13.19 -15.43
N ILE A 322 23.67 12.58 -14.57
CA ILE A 322 24.66 13.28 -13.73
C ILE A 322 25.67 14.02 -14.61
N THR A 323 26.22 13.32 -15.61
CA THR A 323 27.16 13.91 -16.57
C THR A 323 26.55 15.10 -17.33
N THR A 324 25.24 15.06 -17.58
CA THR A 324 24.53 16.16 -18.26
C THR A 324 24.34 17.36 -17.33
N MET A 325 23.97 17.14 -16.06
CA MET A 325 23.75 18.22 -15.09
C MET A 325 25.04 18.88 -14.60
N GLN A 326 26.16 18.18 -14.66
CA GLN A 326 27.49 18.71 -14.32
C GLN A 326 28.05 19.67 -15.39
N LYS A 327 27.60 19.58 -16.64
CA LYS A 327 28.00 20.53 -17.71
C LYS A 327 27.37 21.89 -17.48
N ASN A 328 28.02 22.96 -17.93
CA ASN A 328 27.37 24.27 -18.03
C ASN A 328 26.25 24.19 -19.06
N LEU A 329 25.02 24.37 -18.60
CA LEU A 329 23.82 24.24 -19.44
C LEU A 329 23.47 25.60 -20.01
N SER A 330 23.35 25.69 -21.33
CA SER A 330 22.71 26.84 -21.97
C SER A 330 21.18 26.75 -21.85
N ALA A 331 20.48 27.85 -22.10
CA ALA A 331 19.02 27.87 -22.13
C ALA A 331 18.45 26.95 -23.23
N GLU A 332 19.17 26.81 -24.34
CA GLU A 332 18.86 25.88 -25.43
C GLU A 332 19.02 24.41 -24.99
N ASP A 333 20.00 24.11 -24.14
CA ASP A 333 20.18 22.77 -23.57
C ASP A 333 19.05 22.44 -22.59
N VAL A 334 18.59 23.40 -21.78
CA VAL A 334 17.40 23.23 -20.92
C VAL A 334 16.16 22.92 -21.76
N CYS A 335 15.96 23.62 -22.87
CA CYS A 335 14.85 23.36 -23.80
C CYS A 335 14.90 21.94 -24.39
N LYS A 336 16.09 21.46 -24.77
CA LYS A 336 16.29 20.08 -25.25
C LYS A 336 15.99 19.05 -24.16
N ILE A 337 16.44 19.29 -22.93
CA ILE A 337 16.20 18.41 -21.77
C ILE A 337 14.70 18.31 -21.46
N LEU A 338 13.99 19.44 -21.46
CA LEU A 338 12.54 19.51 -21.23
C LEU A 338 11.71 19.05 -22.43
N LYS A 339 12.35 18.91 -23.61
CA LYS A 339 11.70 18.66 -24.91
C LYS A 339 10.67 19.71 -25.28
N ILE A 340 10.96 20.98 -24.98
CA ILE A 340 10.13 22.14 -25.32
C ILE A 340 10.88 22.94 -26.39
N PRO A 341 10.25 23.29 -27.53
CA PRO A 341 10.87 24.15 -28.53
C PRO A 341 11.30 25.49 -27.93
N VAL A 342 12.46 26.01 -28.33
CA VAL A 342 13.01 27.28 -27.81
C VAL A 342 12.01 28.43 -28.01
N THR A 343 11.34 28.47 -29.16
CA THR A 343 10.32 29.47 -29.48
C THR A 343 9.13 29.41 -28.53
N ALA A 344 8.66 28.20 -28.21
CA ALA A 344 7.56 27.98 -27.27
C ALA A 344 7.98 28.36 -25.85
N MET A 345 9.17 27.93 -25.40
CA MET A 345 9.69 28.28 -24.08
C MET A 345 9.85 29.79 -23.89
N ARG A 346 10.43 30.49 -24.87
CA ARG A 346 10.53 31.96 -24.85
C ARG A 346 9.15 32.64 -24.77
N GLY A 347 8.17 32.12 -25.52
CA GLY A 347 6.79 32.59 -25.47
C GLY A 347 6.15 32.39 -24.09
N PHE A 348 6.37 31.23 -23.46
CA PHE A 348 5.83 30.92 -22.13
C PHE A 348 6.50 31.76 -21.04
N ILE A 349 7.83 31.89 -21.07
CA ILE A 349 8.58 32.71 -20.11
C ILE A 349 8.14 34.16 -20.18
N LYS A 350 8.07 34.75 -21.38
CA LYS A 350 7.63 36.14 -21.56
C LYS A 350 6.23 36.39 -21.00
N LEU A 351 5.37 35.37 -21.02
CA LEU A 351 4.02 35.44 -20.49
C LEU A 351 3.97 35.30 -18.96
N LEU A 352 4.83 34.45 -18.37
CA LEU A 352 4.85 34.14 -16.94
C LEU A 352 5.73 35.11 -16.13
N ASN A 353 6.85 35.56 -16.70
CA ASN A 353 7.72 36.59 -16.15
C ASN A 353 8.39 37.37 -17.31
N PRO A 354 7.83 38.53 -17.73
CA PRO A 354 8.39 39.35 -18.79
C PRO A 354 9.83 39.84 -18.55
N GLU A 355 10.22 40.01 -17.28
CA GLU A 355 11.53 40.53 -16.85
C GLU A 355 12.60 39.44 -16.72
N PHE A 356 12.26 38.18 -17.05
CA PHE A 356 13.19 37.08 -16.91
C PHE A 356 14.32 37.13 -17.95
N VAL A 357 15.56 37.04 -17.50
CA VAL A 357 16.77 36.98 -18.33
C VAL A 357 16.93 35.57 -18.90
N TRP A 358 16.92 35.44 -20.23
CA TRP A 358 16.93 34.14 -20.91
C TRP A 358 18.17 33.29 -20.55
N GLU A 359 19.32 33.94 -20.43
CA GLU A 359 20.62 33.33 -20.15
C GLU A 359 20.67 32.67 -18.76
N ASP A 360 19.88 33.15 -17.80
CA ASP A 360 19.82 32.62 -16.44
C ASP A 360 19.07 31.28 -16.34
N LEU A 361 18.39 30.86 -17.41
CA LEU A 361 17.58 29.64 -17.43
C LEU A 361 18.41 28.39 -17.09
N GLY A 362 19.66 28.32 -17.56
CA GLY A 362 20.57 27.18 -17.33
C GLY A 362 20.92 26.99 -15.87
N GLU A 363 21.38 28.04 -15.20
CA GLU A 363 21.77 28.06 -13.79
C GLU A 363 20.54 27.83 -12.87
N ASN A 364 19.43 28.52 -13.15
CA ASN A 364 18.20 28.37 -12.38
C ASN A 364 17.64 26.95 -12.50
N PHE A 365 17.73 26.34 -13.69
CA PHE A 365 17.29 24.96 -13.90
C PHE A 365 18.07 23.97 -13.05
N LYS A 366 19.40 24.07 -12.99
CA LYS A 366 20.22 23.20 -12.12
C LYS A 366 19.82 23.32 -10.65
N THR A 367 19.62 24.55 -10.18
CA THR A 367 19.23 24.83 -8.79
C THR A 367 17.87 24.21 -8.46
N VAL A 368 16.90 24.32 -9.37
CA VAL A 368 15.57 23.72 -9.21
C VAL A 368 15.64 22.19 -9.21
N ILE A 369 16.42 21.59 -10.11
CA ILE A 369 16.59 20.13 -10.16
C ILE A 369 17.24 19.61 -8.87
N LEU A 370 18.28 20.28 -8.35
CA LEU A 370 18.88 19.93 -7.05
C LEU A 370 17.85 20.01 -5.90
N GLY A 371 17.03 21.07 -5.88
CA GLY A 371 15.95 21.20 -4.89
C GLY A 371 14.95 20.03 -4.94
N LEU A 372 14.55 19.60 -6.15
CA LEU A 372 13.64 18.47 -6.36
C LEU A 372 14.26 17.10 -6.04
N LEU A 373 15.59 17.00 -6.07
CA LEU A 373 16.33 15.79 -5.67
C LEU A 373 16.46 15.69 -4.14
N ARG A 374 16.67 16.82 -3.46
CA ARG A 374 16.71 16.92 -2.00
C ARG A 374 15.34 16.67 -1.37
N GLU A 375 14.27 17.23 -1.94
CA GLU A 375 12.90 17.10 -1.43
C GLU A 375 12.06 16.22 -2.36
N ARG A 376 12.03 14.90 -2.06
CA ARG A 376 11.34 13.90 -2.89
C ARG A 376 9.82 13.87 -2.68
N SER A 377 9.36 14.20 -1.48
CA SER A 377 7.94 14.36 -1.15
C SER A 377 7.42 15.67 -1.73
N ASN A 378 6.29 15.63 -2.45
CA ASN A 378 5.56 16.81 -2.94
C ASN A 378 6.27 17.66 -4.02
N ARG A 379 7.01 17.01 -4.94
CA ARG A 379 7.70 17.66 -6.08
C ARG A 379 6.81 18.61 -6.91
N LEU A 380 5.55 18.25 -7.18
CA LEU A 380 4.63 19.08 -7.95
C LEU A 380 4.10 20.29 -7.16
N GLU A 381 3.91 20.13 -5.86
CA GLU A 381 3.42 21.20 -4.96
C GLU A 381 4.54 22.18 -4.61
N SER A 382 5.80 21.85 -4.90
CA SER A 382 6.96 22.74 -4.72
C SER A 382 7.05 23.88 -5.75
N HIS A 383 6.10 23.94 -6.71
CA HIS A 383 6.01 24.94 -7.78
C HIS A 383 7.35 25.25 -8.47
N PRO A 384 8.02 24.24 -9.08
CA PRO A 384 9.38 24.39 -9.61
C PRO A 384 9.54 25.49 -10.66
N VAL A 385 8.50 25.82 -11.43
CA VAL A 385 8.51 26.92 -12.42
C VAL A 385 8.60 28.29 -11.76
N ARG A 386 7.99 28.47 -10.58
CA ARG A 386 8.13 29.73 -9.82
C ARG A 386 9.55 29.93 -9.34
N LYS A 387 10.21 28.84 -8.92
CA LYS A 387 11.63 28.86 -8.54
C LYS A 387 12.54 29.05 -9.75
N LEU A 388 12.19 28.45 -10.90
CA LEU A 388 12.93 28.55 -12.16
C LEU A 388 12.91 29.97 -12.73
N LEU A 389 11.74 30.61 -12.71
CA LEU A 389 11.51 31.91 -13.35
C LEU A 389 11.48 33.08 -12.36
N GLY A 390 11.63 32.83 -11.06
CA GLY A 390 11.58 33.86 -10.02
C GLY A 390 10.19 34.48 -9.78
N VAL A 391 9.12 33.85 -10.28
CA VAL A 391 7.73 34.35 -10.18
C VAL A 391 7.27 34.31 -8.72
N GLY A 392 7.02 35.47 -8.11
CA GLY A 392 6.48 35.60 -6.74
C GLY A 392 7.50 35.87 -5.62
N ARG A 393 8.74 36.28 -5.91
CA ARG A 393 9.74 36.63 -4.88
C ARG A 393 9.57 38.02 -4.22
N GLU A 394 8.63 38.86 -4.66
CA GLU A 394 8.51 40.23 -4.16
C GLU A 394 7.79 40.38 -2.80
N GLU A 395 6.91 39.45 -2.40
CA GLU A 395 6.19 39.61 -1.11
C GLU A 395 7.04 39.26 0.12
N THR A 396 8.17 38.55 -0.03
CA THR A 396 8.99 38.11 1.12
C THR A 396 10.17 39.02 1.44
N ARG A 397 10.57 39.92 0.54
CA ARG A 397 11.66 40.88 0.81
C ARG A 397 11.18 42.19 1.45
N LEU A 398 9.92 42.57 1.28
CA LEU A 398 9.35 43.82 1.81
C LEU A 398 8.82 43.73 3.27
N ARG A 399 9.08 42.63 3.99
CA ARG A 399 8.67 42.47 5.41
C ARG A 399 9.83 42.40 6.42
N ILE A 400 11.08 42.62 6.00
CA ILE A 400 12.25 42.61 6.89
C ILE A 400 12.83 44.02 7.13
N GLU A 401 12.41 45.04 6.38
CA GLU A 401 12.74 46.45 6.67
C GLU A 401 11.50 47.18 7.17
N GLY A 402 11.28 47.08 8.48
CA GLY A 402 10.17 47.71 9.18
C GLY A 402 10.28 47.51 10.68
N ASN A 403 11.41 47.96 11.25
CA ASN A 403 11.53 48.37 12.65
C ASN A 403 11.94 49.84 12.67
#